data_AF-A0A7S0GL63-F1
#
_entry.id   AF-A0A7S0GL63-F1
#
_cell.length_a   1.000
_cell.length_b   1.000
_cell.length_c   1.000
_cell.angle_alpha   90.00
_cell.angle_beta   90.00
_cell.angle_gamma   90.00
#
_symmetry.space_group_name_H-M   'P 1'
#
loop_
_entity.id
_entity.type
_entity.pdbx_description
1 polymer ?
#
loop_
_entity_poly.entity_id
_entity_poly.type
_entity_poly.pdbx_seq_one_letter_code
_entity_poly.pdbx_strand_id
1 'polypeptide(L)'
;RTSLTSILIKKWQKSLWVQCGRTKFLVFRSKDEFIEWNDRIDISEKKRDQLVRFKVDFEKEMRKSNVRGFKLTNIKPKIYSKGGPLMHQFKLERWMDLGPSIAAAFASQNPKEVHRLHSVLHGCLQLCPGRGLKSIKDLLIDNNK
;
A
#
# COMPACT_ATOMS: atom_id res chain seq x y z
N ARG A 1 20.59 11.28 -17.63
CA ARG A 1 21.26 11.96 -16.50
C ARG A 1 20.31 11.90 -15.29
N THR A 2 20.52 10.97 -14.37
CA THR A 2 19.79 10.88 -13.09
C THR A 2 20.45 11.85 -12.11
N SER A 3 19.74 12.90 -11.66
CA SER A 3 20.30 13.85 -10.70
C SER A 3 20.39 13.24 -9.30
N LEU A 4 21.51 13.53 -8.64
CA LEU A 4 21.91 13.15 -7.28
C LEU A 4 21.06 13.80 -6.16
N THR A 5 19.82 14.19 -6.43
CA THR A 5 18.89 14.69 -5.43
C THR A 5 18.28 13.53 -4.68
N SER A 6 19.05 13.05 -3.69
CA SER A 6 18.59 12.27 -2.55
C SER A 6 17.71 11.07 -2.90
N ILE A 7 18.34 9.93 -3.15
CA ILE A 7 17.81 8.68 -2.59
C ILE A 7 17.88 8.86 -1.06
N LEU A 8 16.96 9.64 -0.50
CA LEU A 8 16.55 9.50 0.87
C LEU A 8 16.11 8.05 0.95
N ILE A 9 16.99 7.19 1.46
CA ILE A 9 16.63 5.86 1.89
C ILE A 9 15.53 6.10 2.92
N LYS A 10 14.27 6.04 2.48
CA LYS A 10 13.11 6.27 3.35
C LYS A 10 13.24 5.25 4.46
N LYS A 11 13.55 5.73 5.67
CA LYS A 11 13.67 4.90 6.86
C LYS A 11 12.31 4.24 7.08
N TRP A 12 12.31 2.94 7.38
CA TRP A 12 11.09 2.25 7.78
C TRP A 12 10.51 2.93 9.02
N GLN A 13 9.23 3.25 8.96
CA GLN A 13 8.51 3.87 10.07
C GLN A 13 7.44 2.90 10.55
N LYS A 14 7.32 2.74 11.87
CA LYS A 14 6.21 2.01 12.48
C LYS A 14 4.92 2.74 12.10
N SER A 15 3.86 1.99 11.86
CA SER A 15 2.57 2.54 11.45
C SER A 15 1.46 1.58 11.87
N LEU A 16 0.27 2.14 12.07
CA LEU A 16 -0.95 1.37 12.28
C LEU A 16 -1.72 1.34 10.96
N TRP A 17 -2.35 0.23 10.62
CA TRP A 17 -3.21 0.13 9.45
C TRP A 17 -4.60 -0.34 9.83
N VAL A 18 -5.59 0.08 9.06
CA VAL A 18 -6.99 -0.26 9.25
C VAL A 18 -7.64 -0.48 7.89
N GLN A 19 -8.42 -1.55 7.78
CA GLN A 19 -9.34 -1.74 6.67
C GLN A 19 -10.67 -1.08 7.03
N CYS A 20 -11.11 -0.12 6.21
CA CYS A 20 -12.39 0.57 6.39
C CYS A 20 -13.35 0.13 5.30
N GLY A 21 -14.37 -0.66 5.62
CA GLY A 21 -15.26 -1.24 4.62
C GLY A 21 -14.56 -2.30 3.76
N ARG A 22 -15.07 -2.53 2.54
CA ARG A 22 -14.66 -3.68 1.71
C ARG A 22 -13.39 -3.45 0.91
N THR A 23 -13.18 -2.24 0.42
CA THR A 23 -12.16 -1.92 -0.59
C THR A 23 -11.28 -0.73 -0.22
N LYS A 24 -11.40 -0.22 1.02
CA LYS A 24 -10.63 0.93 1.48
C LYS A 24 -9.68 0.56 2.62
N PHE A 25 -8.47 1.07 2.52
CA PHE A 25 -7.36 0.79 3.41
C PHE A 25 -6.67 2.09 3.80
N LEU A 26 -6.42 2.26 5.10
CA LEU A 26 -5.83 3.46 5.69
C LEU A 26 -4.61 3.07 6.52
N VAL A 27 -3.62 3.95 6.55
CA VAL A 27 -2.43 3.84 7.38
C VAL A 27 -2.25 5.13 8.16
N PHE A 28 -2.02 5.00 9.46
CA PHE A 28 -1.79 6.05 10.44
C PHE A 28 -0.35 5.94 10.97
N ARG A 29 0.23 7.04 11.46
CA ARG A 29 1.58 7.00 12.06
C ARG A 29 1.56 6.32 13.43
N SER A 30 0.47 6.49 14.18
CA SER A 30 0.32 5.95 15.53
C SER A 30 -1.11 5.50 15.81
N LYS A 31 -1.29 4.84 16.96
CA LYS A 31 -2.61 4.50 17.50
C LYS A 31 -3.42 5.74 17.87
N ASP A 32 -2.76 6.77 18.40
CA ASP A 32 -3.41 8.00 18.84
C ASP A 32 -4.00 8.77 17.65
N GLU A 33 -3.29 8.85 16.51
CA GLU A 33 -3.84 9.44 15.28
C GLU A 33 -5.08 8.69 14.78
N PHE A 34 -5.12 7.36 14.92
CA PHE A 34 -6.29 6.56 14.58
C PHE A 34 -7.47 6.82 15.53
N ILE A 35 -7.21 6.88 16.85
CA ILE A 35 -8.23 7.20 17.86
C ILE A 35 -8.80 8.60 17.58
N GLU A 36 -7.95 9.60 17.34
CA GLU A 36 -8.40 10.95 17.00
C GLU A 36 -9.23 10.97 15.71
N TRP A 37 -8.83 10.21 14.68
CA TRP A 37 -9.56 10.09 13.42
C TRP A 37 -10.93 9.40 13.57
N ASN A 38 -11.01 8.39 14.44
CA ASN A 38 -12.20 7.55 14.61
C ASN A 38 -13.22 8.15 15.59
N ASP A 39 -12.77 8.67 16.73
CA ASP A 39 -13.64 8.98 17.86
C ASP A 39 -14.14 10.44 17.84
N ARG A 40 -13.43 11.33 17.16
CA ARG A 40 -13.83 12.74 17.09
C ARG A 40 -14.80 13.02 15.95
N ILE A 41 -16.03 13.36 16.32
CA ILE A 41 -17.10 13.77 15.40
C ILE A 41 -16.86 15.21 14.89
N ASP A 42 -16.16 16.04 15.66
CA ASP A 42 -16.03 17.49 15.49
C ASP A 42 -14.76 17.95 14.75
N ILE A 43 -13.96 17.02 14.23
CA ILE A 43 -12.80 17.36 13.40
C ILE A 43 -13.21 17.51 11.92
N SER A 44 -12.69 18.56 11.28
CA SER A 44 -12.93 18.80 9.86
C SER A 44 -12.36 17.69 8.97
N GLU A 45 -12.93 17.52 7.77
CA GLU A 45 -12.44 16.53 6.79
C GLU A 45 -10.96 16.76 6.44
N LYS A 46 -10.52 18.02 6.33
CA LYS A 46 -9.12 18.37 6.10
C LYS A 46 -8.21 17.85 7.23
N LYS A 47 -8.62 17.99 8.49
CA LYS A 47 -7.86 17.49 9.64
C LYS A 47 -7.85 15.95 9.66
N ARG A 48 -9.00 15.31 9.37
CA ARG A 48 -9.08 13.85 9.21
C ARG A 48 -8.11 13.34 8.16
N ASP A 49 -8.03 14.00 7.02
CA ASP A 49 -7.10 13.64 5.95
C ASP A 49 -5.63 13.80 6.33
N GLN A 50 -5.29 14.77 7.20
CA GLN A 50 -3.92 14.96 7.70
C GLN A 50 -3.47 13.89 8.69
N LEU A 51 -4.40 13.25 9.40
CA LEU A 51 -4.12 12.13 10.32
C LEU A 51 -3.82 10.83 9.54
N VAL A 52 -4.31 10.71 8.32
CA VAL A 52 -4.08 9.53 7.49
C VAL A 52 -2.82 9.72 6.65
N ARG A 53 -1.80 8.90 6.92
CA ARG A 53 -0.53 8.92 6.20
C ARG A 53 -0.63 8.36 4.79
N PHE A 54 -1.41 7.30 4.63
CA PHE A 54 -1.68 6.68 3.34
C PHE A 54 -3.11 6.20 3.32
N LYS A 55 -3.83 6.54 2.25
CA LYS A 55 -5.19 6.07 2.01
C LYS A 55 -5.30 5.55 0.59
N VAL A 56 -5.99 4.43 0.43
CA VAL A 56 -6.42 3.93 -0.87
C VAL A 56 -7.83 3.39 -0.75
N ASP A 57 -8.69 3.83 -1.65
CA ASP A 57 -10.00 3.24 -1.89
C ASP A 57 -9.91 2.57 -3.25
N PHE A 58 -9.65 1.26 -3.26
CA PHE A 58 -9.30 0.52 -4.48
C PHE A 58 -10.42 0.62 -5.52
N GLU A 59 -11.67 0.51 -5.08
CA GLU A 59 -12.82 0.60 -5.99
C GLU A 59 -12.93 1.99 -6.62
N LYS A 60 -12.85 3.06 -5.80
CA LYS A 60 -12.90 4.44 -6.31
C LYS A 60 -11.72 4.74 -7.23
N GLU A 61 -10.51 4.30 -6.86
CA GLU A 61 -9.32 4.53 -7.67
C GLU A 61 -9.37 3.81 -9.01
N MET A 62 -9.91 2.59 -9.05
CA MET A 62 -10.06 1.84 -10.30
C MET A 62 -11.13 2.39 -11.23
N ARG A 63 -12.05 3.26 -10.78
CA ARG A 63 -12.99 3.95 -11.70
C ARG A 63 -12.29 4.99 -12.57
N LYS A 64 -11.08 5.44 -12.19
CA LYS A 64 -10.28 6.37 -13.00
C LYS A 64 -9.84 5.72 -14.30
N SER A 65 -9.91 6.45 -15.40
CA SER A 65 -9.59 5.95 -16.75
C SER A 65 -8.14 5.50 -16.87
N ASN A 66 -7.21 6.27 -16.31
CA ASN A 66 -5.77 6.02 -16.37
C ASN A 66 -5.26 4.94 -15.39
N VAL A 67 -6.14 4.33 -14.60
CA VAL A 67 -5.79 3.27 -13.65
C VAL A 67 -6.21 1.94 -14.22
N ARG A 68 -5.22 1.07 -14.45
CA ARG A 68 -5.39 -0.31 -14.93
C ARG A 68 -5.69 -1.28 -13.79
N GLY A 69 -5.19 -0.98 -12.59
CA GLY A 69 -5.45 -1.78 -11.42
C GLY A 69 -4.41 -1.61 -10.33
N PHE A 70 -4.41 -2.56 -9.42
CA PHE A 70 -3.48 -2.67 -8.33
C PHE A 70 -3.00 -4.11 -8.19
N LYS A 71 -1.73 -4.26 -7.82
CA LYS A 71 -1.12 -5.57 -7.63
C LYS A 71 -0.24 -5.57 -6.38
N LEU A 72 -0.27 -6.69 -5.66
CA LEU A 72 0.67 -6.94 -4.58
C LEU A 72 1.84 -7.75 -5.12
N THR A 73 3.07 -7.33 -4.83
CA THR A 73 4.23 -8.17 -5.10
C THR A 73 4.24 -9.37 -4.14
N ASN A 74 4.98 -10.42 -4.50
CA ASN A 74 5.27 -11.50 -3.56
C ASN A 74 6.01 -10.97 -2.33
N ILE A 75 5.74 -11.58 -1.17
CA ILE A 75 6.50 -11.33 0.05
C ILE A 75 7.90 -11.89 -0.15
N LYS A 76 8.92 -11.06 0.07
CA LYS A 76 10.33 -11.44 -0.05
C LYS A 76 11.10 -11.04 1.22
N PRO A 77 12.07 -11.85 1.68
CA PRO A 77 13.00 -11.43 2.71
C PRO A 77 13.98 -10.38 2.16
N LYS A 78 14.33 -9.37 2.96
CA LYS A 78 15.32 -8.34 2.60
C LYS A 78 15.99 -7.76 3.85
N ILE A 79 17.32 -7.68 3.81
CA ILE A 79 18.12 -6.93 4.78
C ILE A 79 18.38 -5.54 4.20
N TYR A 80 18.08 -4.48 4.95
CA TYR A 80 18.15 -3.08 4.46
C TYR A 80 19.44 -2.35 4.82
N SER A 81 20.19 -2.85 5.81
CA SER A 81 21.46 -2.29 6.27
C SER A 81 22.40 -3.43 6.69
N LYS A 82 23.71 -3.25 6.55
CA LYS A 82 24.70 -4.24 6.99
C LYS A 82 24.48 -4.55 8.49
N GLY A 83 24.31 -5.82 8.85
CA GLY A 83 23.99 -6.26 10.22
C GLY A 83 22.58 -5.92 10.71
N GLY A 84 21.71 -5.37 9.85
CA GLY A 84 20.31 -5.10 10.19
C GLY A 84 19.47 -6.37 10.24
N PRO A 85 18.29 -6.31 10.89
CA PRO A 85 17.39 -7.46 10.97
C PRO A 85 16.85 -7.84 9.59
N LEU A 86 16.58 -9.13 9.39
CA LEU A 86 15.84 -9.61 8.24
C LEU A 86 14.41 -9.07 8.29
N MET A 87 13.98 -8.39 7.23
CA MET A 87 12.61 -7.91 7.11
C MET A 87 11.89 -8.71 6.03
N HIS A 88 10.65 -9.12 6.29
CA HIS A 88 9.74 -9.60 5.26
C HIS A 88 9.04 -8.40 4.65
N GLN A 89 9.06 -8.25 3.32
CA GLN A 89 8.51 -7.07 2.66
C GLN A 89 7.72 -7.42 1.41
N PHE A 90 6.75 -6.58 1.09
CA PHE A 90 6.06 -6.57 -0.20
C PHE A 90 5.69 -5.13 -0.56
N LYS A 91 5.29 -4.93 -1.81
CA LYS A 91 4.85 -3.64 -2.32
C LYS A 91 3.42 -3.73 -2.84
N LEU A 92 2.69 -2.65 -2.66
CA LEU A 92 1.46 -2.38 -3.38
C LEU A 92 1.81 -1.51 -4.58
N GLU A 93 1.56 -2.05 -5.76
CA GLU A 93 1.77 -1.38 -7.04
C GLU A 93 0.43 -0.89 -7.58
N ARG A 94 0.45 0.33 -8.12
CA ARG A 94 -0.63 0.91 -8.90
C ARG A 94 -0.23 0.85 -10.36
N TRP A 95 -1.01 0.13 -11.15
CA TRP A 95 -0.80 -0.04 -12.58
C TRP A 95 -1.58 1.03 -13.32
N MET A 96 -0.88 1.80 -14.14
CA MET A 96 -1.43 2.88 -14.96
C MET A 96 -1.09 2.64 -16.43
N ASP A 97 -1.65 3.44 -17.34
CA ASP A 97 -1.40 3.28 -18.78
C ASP A 97 0.09 3.39 -19.16
N LEU A 98 0.84 4.21 -18.41
CA LEU A 98 2.28 4.40 -18.61
C LEU A 98 3.15 3.33 -17.90
N GLY A 99 2.54 2.41 -17.16
CA GLY A 99 3.21 1.35 -16.43
C GLY A 99 2.96 1.36 -14.91
N PRO A 100 3.58 0.42 -14.19
CA PRO A 100 3.40 0.27 -12.76
C PRO A 100 4.17 1.33 -11.96
N SER A 101 3.58 1.75 -10.84
CA SER A 101 4.16 2.67 -9.87
C SER A 101 3.99 2.12 -8.46
N ILE A 102 4.97 2.31 -7.57
CA ILE A 102 4.87 1.84 -6.18
C ILE A 102 3.97 2.80 -5.41
N ALA A 103 2.77 2.36 -5.03
CA ALA A 103 1.85 3.13 -4.21
C ALA A 103 2.27 3.10 -2.73
N ALA A 104 2.68 1.91 -2.24
CA ALA A 104 3.19 1.73 -0.89
C ALA A 104 4.15 0.54 -0.83
N ALA A 105 5.05 0.55 0.15
CA ALA A 105 5.90 -0.58 0.49
C ALA A 105 5.73 -0.88 1.98
N PHE A 106 5.64 -2.16 2.32
CA PHE A 106 5.40 -2.62 3.69
C PHE A 106 6.47 -3.62 4.07
N ALA A 107 6.88 -3.59 5.34
CA ALA A 107 7.83 -4.55 5.88
C ALA A 107 7.63 -4.75 7.39
N SER A 108 7.89 -5.95 7.89
CA SER A 108 8.02 -6.24 9.33
C SER A 108 9.07 -7.34 9.56
N GLN A 109 9.67 -7.35 10.73
CA GLN A 109 10.52 -8.46 11.20
C GLN A 109 9.67 -9.68 11.55
N ASN A 110 8.40 -9.45 11.93
CA ASN A 110 7.45 -10.51 12.20
C ASN A 110 6.75 -10.93 10.90
N PRO A 111 7.06 -12.11 10.32
CA PRO A 111 6.44 -12.55 9.08
C PRO A 111 4.92 -12.65 9.19
N LYS A 112 4.37 -12.99 10.37
CA LYS A 112 2.91 -13.12 10.55
C LYS A 112 2.18 -11.81 10.30
N GLU A 113 2.75 -10.68 10.72
CA GLU A 113 2.18 -9.34 10.48
C GLU A 113 2.16 -8.99 8.99
N VAL A 114 3.25 -9.28 8.29
CA VAL A 114 3.37 -9.01 6.84
C VAL A 114 2.39 -9.85 6.05
N HIS A 115 2.28 -11.14 6.37
CA HIS A 115 1.32 -12.03 5.71
C HIS A 115 -0.12 -11.60 6.01
N ARG A 116 -0.45 -11.25 7.26
CA ARG A 116 -1.79 -10.75 7.62
C ARG A 116 -2.15 -9.50 6.81
N LEU A 117 -1.26 -8.53 6.76
CA LEU A 117 -1.48 -7.30 5.99
C LEU A 117 -1.60 -7.59 4.49
N HIS A 118 -0.75 -8.46 3.94
CA HIS A 118 -0.80 -8.88 2.54
C HIS A 118 -2.15 -9.54 2.21
N SER A 119 -2.62 -10.47 3.05
CA SER A 119 -3.93 -11.12 2.89
C SER A 119 -5.10 -10.13 2.97
N VAL A 120 -5.04 -9.15 3.87
CA VAL A 120 -6.06 -8.09 3.97
C VAL A 120 -6.13 -7.27 2.68
N LEU A 121 -4.98 -6.79 2.20
CA LEU A 121 -4.93 -6.02 0.95
C LEU A 121 -5.36 -6.88 -0.25
N HIS A 122 -4.95 -8.15 -0.30
CA HIS A 122 -5.39 -9.07 -1.33
C HIS A 122 -6.91 -9.27 -1.30
N GLY A 123 -7.50 -9.43 -0.12
CA GLY A 123 -8.94 -9.50 0.08
C GLY A 123 -9.65 -8.24 -0.45
N CYS A 124 -9.14 -7.05 -0.15
CA CYS A 124 -9.67 -5.80 -0.70
C CYS A 124 -9.66 -5.80 -2.23
N LEU A 125 -8.57 -6.27 -2.87
CA LEU A 125 -8.44 -6.34 -4.32
C LEU A 125 -9.39 -7.36 -4.95
N GLN A 126 -9.55 -8.54 -4.34
CA GLN A 126 -10.48 -9.57 -4.81
C GLN A 126 -11.94 -9.10 -4.82
N LEU A 127 -12.28 -8.15 -3.93
CA LEU A 127 -13.60 -7.54 -3.86
C LEU A 127 -13.82 -6.41 -4.88
N CYS A 128 -12.77 -6.00 -5.59
CA CYS A 128 -12.85 -4.97 -6.61
C CYS A 128 -13.17 -5.56 -8.00
N PRO A 129 -13.75 -4.78 -8.94
CA PRO A 129 -13.94 -5.21 -10.33
C PRO A 129 -12.67 -5.80 -10.96
N GLY A 130 -12.80 -6.91 -11.68
CA GLY A 130 -11.65 -7.59 -12.28
C GLY A 130 -10.63 -8.12 -11.24
N ARG A 131 -11.04 -8.30 -9.99
CA ARG A 131 -10.18 -8.76 -8.87
C ARG A 131 -8.95 -7.87 -8.66
N GLY A 132 -9.09 -6.57 -8.95
CA GLY A 132 -8.04 -5.57 -8.79
C GLY A 132 -7.31 -5.21 -10.09
N LEU A 133 -7.58 -5.88 -11.22
CA LEU A 133 -6.97 -5.58 -12.52
C LEU A 133 -8.02 -5.55 -13.64
N LYS A 134 -7.95 -4.55 -14.52
CA LYS A 134 -8.93 -4.36 -15.60
C LYS A 134 -8.70 -5.24 -16.83
N SER A 135 -7.48 -5.71 -17.10
CA SER A 135 -7.19 -6.52 -18.29
C SER A 135 -6.22 -7.66 -18.03
N ILE A 136 -6.42 -8.80 -18.71
CA ILE A 136 -5.50 -9.95 -18.72
C ILE A 136 -4.14 -9.56 -19.30
N LYS A 137 -4.06 -8.61 -20.24
CA LYS A 137 -2.78 -8.11 -20.75
C LYS A 137 -1.91 -7.53 -19.62
N ASP A 138 -2.54 -6.98 -18.59
CA ASP A 138 -1.85 -6.44 -17.42
C ASP A 138 -1.29 -7.57 -16.52
N LEU A 139 -1.75 -8.82 -16.65
CA LEU A 139 -1.18 -9.98 -15.94
C LEU A 139 0.06 -10.57 -16.64
N LEU A 140 0.14 -10.46 -17.96
CA LEU A 140 1.15 -11.16 -18.78
C LEU A 140 2.50 -10.43 -18.86
N ILE A 141 2.60 -9.18 -18.39
CA ILE A 141 3.86 -8.41 -18.38
C ILE A 141 4.88 -9.01 -17.38
N ASP A 142 4.43 -9.79 -16.39
CA ASP A 142 5.27 -10.33 -15.32
C ASP A 142 5.92 -11.69 -15.63
N ASN A 143 5.55 -12.38 -16.71
CA ASN A 143 6.08 -13.73 -17.00
C ASN A 143 7.39 -13.74 -17.80
N ASN A 144 7.96 -12.57 -18.12
CA ASN A 144 9.18 -12.43 -18.94
C ASN A 144 10.37 -11.82 -18.18
N LYS A 145 10.47 -11.99 -16.85
CA LYS A 145 11.63 -11.54 -16.06
C LYS A 145 12.10 -12.58 -15.05
#